data_AF-A0A2N1QJ12-F1
#
_entry.id   AF-A0A2N1QJ12-F1
#
_cell.length_a   1.000
_cell.length_b   1.000
_cell.length_c   1.000
_cell.angle_alpha   90.00
_cell.angle_beta   90.00
_cell.angle_gamma   90.00
#
_symmetry.space_group_name_H-M   'P 1'
#
loop_
_entity.id
_entity.type
_entity.pdbx_description
1 polymer ?
#
loop_
_entity_poly.entity_id
_entity_poly.type
_entity_poly.pdbx_seq_one_letter_code
_entity_poly.pdbx_strand_id
1 'polypeptide(L)'
;MIEINGSTCQIDNMLLTKKALYVIEEKDYSGWIYGTVYQEYWRQTFAHYRSRKSGDTVTRIKFYNPIKQNHNHIRFLKEKFFYLENIPIKNIVVFGNDATLKNILVNTSGVYVMKINSLFTFIKNTELNITKEFKPEFLDMTINDFESANVIDSNIRLKHIERIREKYRSGNDN
;
A
#
# COMPACT_ATOMS: atom_id res chain seq x y z
N MET A 1 -3.52 1.00 -13.32
CA MET A 1 -2.38 0.07 -13.56
C MET A 1 -1.40 0.81 -14.43
N ILE A 2 -0.11 0.83 -14.09
CA ILE A 2 0.92 1.57 -14.84
C ILE A 2 1.91 0.55 -15.43
N GLU A 3 2.40 0.79 -16.65
CA GLU A 3 3.40 -0.04 -17.34
C GLU A 3 4.70 0.71 -17.66
N ILE A 4 5.83 0.04 -17.42
CA ILE A 4 7.19 0.49 -17.74
C ILE A 4 7.96 -0.73 -18.25
N ASN A 5 8.49 -0.66 -19.47
CA ASN A 5 9.37 -1.67 -20.06
C ASN A 5 8.84 -3.12 -19.93
N GLY A 6 7.53 -3.30 -20.17
CA GLY A 6 6.88 -4.61 -20.07
C GLY A 6 6.58 -5.08 -18.65
N SER A 7 6.97 -4.33 -17.61
CA SER A 7 6.58 -4.58 -16.20
C SER A 7 5.37 -3.73 -15.83
N THR A 8 4.43 -4.31 -15.08
CA THR A 8 3.17 -3.66 -14.71
C THR A 8 3.00 -3.61 -13.20
N CYS A 9 2.48 -2.49 -12.71
CA CYS A 9 2.19 -2.24 -11.29
C CYS A 9 0.76 -1.72 -11.13
N GLN A 10 -0.01 -2.32 -10.23
CA GLN A 10 -1.33 -1.82 -9.85
C GLN A 10 -1.19 -1.02 -8.55
N ILE A 11 -1.48 0.27 -8.63
CA ILE A 11 -1.57 1.16 -7.47
C ILE A 11 -3.04 1.32 -7.15
N ASP A 12 -3.45 0.91 -5.95
CA ASP A 12 -4.85 0.81 -5.60
C ASP A 12 -5.46 2.18 -5.28
N ASN A 13 -4.78 2.98 -4.45
CA ASN A 13 -5.26 4.30 -4.06
C ASN A 13 -4.13 5.34 -4.04
N MET A 14 -4.38 6.49 -4.67
CA MET A 14 -3.51 7.66 -4.64
C MET A 14 -4.34 8.91 -4.33
N LEU A 15 -3.81 9.76 -3.47
CA LEU A 15 -4.36 11.09 -3.21
C LEU A 15 -3.26 12.13 -3.47
N LEU A 16 -3.45 12.95 -4.49
CA LEU A 16 -2.63 14.12 -4.76
C LEU A 16 -3.28 15.35 -4.12
N THR A 17 -2.53 16.06 -3.28
CA THR A 17 -2.94 17.36 -2.74
C THR A 17 -2.02 18.45 -3.26
N LYS A 18 -2.32 19.71 -2.91
CA LYS A 18 -1.40 20.83 -3.12
C LYS A 18 -0.07 20.66 -2.38
N LYS A 19 0.09 19.70 -1.46
CA LYS A 19 1.25 19.63 -0.55
C LYS A 19 2.03 18.33 -0.64
N ALA A 20 1.36 17.22 -0.97
CA ALA A 20 1.97 15.91 -1.00
C ALA A 20 1.22 14.93 -1.91
N LEU A 21 1.91 13.84 -2.25
CA LEU A 21 1.31 12.65 -2.81
C LEU A 21 1.20 11.58 -1.72
N TYR A 22 0.00 11.06 -1.51
CA TYR A 22 -0.26 9.96 -0.60
C TYR A 22 -0.52 8.70 -1.42
N VAL A 23 0.32 7.68 -1.24
CA VAL A 23 0.12 6.35 -1.86
C VAL A 23 -0.40 5.42 -0.76
N ILE A 24 -1.60 4.91 -0.94
CA ILE A 24 -2.38 4.26 0.11
C ILE A 24 -2.64 2.80 -0.29
N GLU A 25 -2.23 1.88 0.57
CA GLU A 25 -2.53 0.46 0.46
C GLU A 25 -3.58 0.10 1.50
N GLU A 26 -4.79 -0.27 1.06
CA GLU A 26 -5.85 -0.73 1.94
C GLU A 26 -5.82 -2.25 2.07
N LYS A 27 -5.89 -2.75 3.31
CA LYS A 27 -6.04 -4.17 3.60
C LYS A 27 -7.31 -4.40 4.41
N ASP A 28 -8.27 -5.04 3.76
CA ASP A 28 -9.50 -5.52 4.39
C ASP A 28 -9.24 -6.86 5.10
N TYR A 29 -8.61 -6.77 6.27
CA TYR A 29 -8.28 -7.90 7.12
C TYR A 29 -8.91 -7.72 8.50
N SER A 30 -9.25 -8.85 9.13
CA SER A 30 -9.73 -8.93 10.51
C SER A 30 -8.77 -9.68 11.43
N GLY A 31 -9.03 -9.70 12.73
CA GLY A 31 -8.17 -10.38 13.70
C GLY A 31 -6.85 -9.65 13.94
N TRP A 32 -5.86 -10.32 14.53
CA TRP A 32 -4.63 -9.67 14.97
C TRP A 32 -3.57 -9.61 13.86
N ILE A 33 -3.03 -8.42 13.63
CA ILE A 33 -2.00 -8.17 12.62
C ILE A 33 -0.65 -7.91 13.29
N TYR A 34 0.38 -8.57 12.76
CA TYR A 34 1.76 -8.50 13.22
C TYR A 34 2.69 -8.28 12.03
N GLY A 35 3.68 -7.39 12.19
CA GLY A 35 4.63 -7.12 11.13
C GLY A 35 5.58 -5.97 11.42
N THR A 36 6.72 -5.94 10.74
CA THR A 36 7.65 -4.81 10.76
C THR A 36 7.97 -4.35 9.35
N VAL A 37 8.56 -3.16 9.20
CA VAL A 37 9.02 -2.64 7.90
C VAL A 37 10.05 -3.55 7.22
N TYR A 38 10.84 -4.30 7.99
CA TYR A 38 11.93 -5.13 7.47
C TYR A 38 11.46 -6.49 6.95
N GLN A 39 10.37 -7.03 7.51
CA GLN A 39 9.84 -8.35 7.14
C GLN A 39 9.26 -8.33 5.73
N GLU A 40 9.51 -9.40 4.96
CA GLU A 40 8.90 -9.58 3.64
C GLU A 40 7.41 -9.93 3.72
N TYR A 41 7.04 -10.75 4.70
CA TYR A 41 5.67 -11.17 4.95
C TYR A 41 5.24 -10.79 6.35
N TRP A 42 4.02 -10.29 6.47
CA TRP A 42 3.32 -10.05 7.72
C TRP A 42 2.40 -11.23 8.05
N ARG A 43 1.86 -11.24 9.27
CA ARG A 43 0.97 -12.31 9.73
C ARG A 43 -0.33 -11.77 10.29
N GLN A 44 -1.42 -12.37 9.85
CA GLN A 44 -2.75 -12.26 10.42
C GLN A 44 -3.02 -13.47 11.33
N THR A 45 -3.64 -13.26 12.47
CA THR A 45 -3.95 -14.32 13.45
C THR A 45 -5.39 -14.22 13.92
N PHE A 46 -6.12 -15.33 13.82
CA PHE A 46 -7.48 -15.48 14.33
C PHE A 46 -7.46 -16.41 15.53
N ALA A 47 -8.03 -15.98 16.64
CA ALA A 47 -8.31 -16.85 17.77
C ALA A 47 -9.74 -17.36 17.62
N HIS A 48 -9.91 -18.65 17.35
CA HIS A 48 -11.23 -19.28 17.33
C HIS A 48 -11.54 -19.82 18.71
N TYR A 49 -12.44 -19.16 19.43
CA TYR A 49 -13.03 -19.72 20.64
C TYR A 49 -14.05 -20.78 20.22
N ARG A 50 -13.62 -22.05 20.11
CA ARG A 50 -14.58 -23.15 20.04
C ARG A 50 -14.99 -23.49 21.47
N SER A 51 -16.25 -23.90 21.63
CA SER A 51 -16.86 -24.29 22.91
C SER A 51 -15.91 -25.17 23.74
N ARG A 52 -15.99 -25.02 25.07
CA ARG A 52 -15.15 -25.51 26.19
C ARG A 52 -14.54 -26.93 26.14
N LYS A 53 -14.77 -27.70 25.08
CA LYS A 53 -14.32 -29.09 24.89
C LYS A 53 -13.22 -29.27 23.82
N SER A 54 -12.81 -28.21 23.13
CA SER A 54 -11.73 -28.27 22.13
C SER A 54 -10.84 -27.04 22.31
N GLY A 55 -9.55 -27.22 22.58
CA GLY A 55 -8.63 -26.12 22.90
C GLY A 55 -8.63 -24.98 21.87
N ASP A 56 -8.16 -23.81 22.31
CA ASP A 56 -8.09 -22.59 21.50
C ASP A 56 -7.36 -22.88 20.17
N THR A 57 -8.11 -22.89 19.07
CA THR A 57 -7.53 -23.10 17.73
C THR A 57 -7.12 -21.75 17.17
N VAL A 58 -5.82 -21.55 16.98
CA VAL A 58 -5.25 -20.30 16.46
C VAL A 58 -4.87 -20.48 14.99
N THR A 59 -5.58 -19.78 14.09
CA THR A 59 -5.27 -19.77 12.66
C THR A 59 -4.31 -18.63 12.35
N ARG A 60 -3.25 -18.90 11.59
CA ARG A 60 -2.23 -17.92 11.21
C ARG A 60 -2.05 -17.92 9.70
N ILE A 61 -2.21 -16.76 9.08
CA ILE A 61 -2.07 -16.58 7.63
C ILE A 61 -0.98 -15.55 7.38
N LYS A 62 -0.03 -15.88 6.50
CA LYS A 62 0.99 -14.93 6.03
C LYS A 62 0.45 -14.16 4.83
N PHE A 63 0.81 -12.89 4.72
CA PHE A 63 0.54 -12.07 3.54
C PHE A 63 1.72 -11.15 3.27
N TYR A 64 1.92 -10.75 2.01
CA TYR A 64 3.02 -9.88 1.64
C TYR A 64 2.95 -8.53 2.35
N ASN A 65 4.09 -8.00 2.78
CA ASN A 65 4.14 -6.76 3.54
C ASN A 65 3.58 -5.59 2.71
N PRO A 66 2.47 -4.97 3.14
CA PRO A 66 1.81 -3.89 2.40
C PRO A 66 2.68 -2.63 2.28
N ILE A 67 3.59 -2.39 3.23
CA ILE A 67 4.55 -1.29 3.15
C ILE A 67 5.50 -1.49 1.97
N LYS A 68 5.99 -2.72 1.78
CA LYS A 68 6.88 -3.07 0.67
C LYS A 68 6.14 -3.02 -0.66
N GLN A 69 4.86 -3.41 -0.68
CA GLN A 69 4.01 -3.27 -1.86
C GLN A 69 3.94 -1.81 -2.31
N ASN A 70 3.54 -0.90 -1.43
CA ASN A 70 3.54 0.54 -1.73
C ASN A 70 4.92 1.12 -2.03
N HIS A 71 5.98 0.62 -1.40
CA HIS A 71 7.34 1.06 -1.73
C HIS A 71 7.68 0.77 -3.19
N ASN A 72 7.31 -0.42 -3.68
CA ASN A 72 7.48 -0.76 -5.10
C ASN A 72 6.62 0.13 -6.00
N HIS A 73 5.38 0.45 -5.60
CA HIS A 73 4.51 1.39 -6.32
C HIS A 73 5.14 2.77 -6.45
N ILE A 74 5.64 3.32 -5.33
CA ILE A 74 6.30 4.63 -5.29
C ILE A 74 7.58 4.63 -6.14
N ARG A 75 8.37 3.56 -6.05
CA ARG A 75 9.56 3.41 -6.89
C ARG A 75 9.20 3.44 -8.37
N PHE A 76 8.17 2.68 -8.76
CA PHE A 76 7.70 2.63 -10.14
C PHE A 76 7.17 3.99 -10.64
N LEU A 77 6.43 4.71 -9.80
CA LEU A 77 5.99 6.08 -10.09
C LEU A 77 7.18 7.02 -10.33
N LYS A 78 8.21 6.96 -9.48
CA LYS A 78 9.42 7.79 -9.63
C LYS A 78 10.22 7.44 -10.89
N GLU A 79 10.31 6.16 -11.23
CA GLU A 79 10.95 5.69 -12.46
C GLU A 79 10.20 6.20 -13.70
N LYS A 80 8.85 6.27 -13.66
CA LYS A 80 8.04 6.82 -14.76
C LYS A 80 8.10 8.35 -14.83
N PHE A 81 8.03 8.99 -13.67
CA PHE A 81 7.85 10.44 -13.51
C PHE A 81 8.93 11.00 -12.59
N PHE A 82 10.10 11.33 -13.17
CA PHE A 82 11.29 11.73 -12.42
C PHE A 82 11.06 12.95 -11.50
N TYR A 83 10.13 13.84 -11.84
CA TYR A 83 9.81 15.01 -11.01
C TYR A 83 9.25 14.63 -9.62
N LEU A 84 8.73 13.41 -9.46
CA LEU A 84 8.23 12.90 -8.18
C LEU A 84 9.35 12.63 -7.16
N GLU A 85 10.62 12.64 -7.55
CA GLU A 85 11.73 12.54 -6.60
C GLU A 85 11.78 13.74 -5.63
N ASN A 86 11.30 14.89 -6.08
CA ASN A 86 11.41 16.16 -5.36
C ASN A 86 10.12 16.58 -4.63
N ILE A 87 9.13 15.68 -4.53
CA ILE A 87 7.89 15.95 -3.81
C ILE A 87 7.77 15.09 -2.54
N PRO A 88 7.07 15.58 -1.49
CA PRO A 88 6.75 14.75 -0.35
C PRO A 88 5.80 13.62 -0.76
N ILE A 89 6.26 12.38 -0.64
CA ILE A 89 5.43 11.19 -0.82
C ILE A 89 5.23 10.51 0.53
N LYS A 90 3.98 10.18 0.87
CA LYS A 90 3.62 9.45 2.10
C LYS A 90 3.16 8.05 1.71
N ASN A 91 3.87 7.04 2.20
CA ASN A 91 3.49 5.63 2.07
C ASN A 91 2.58 5.27 3.25
N ILE A 92 1.30 5.04 2.97
CA ILE A 92 0.30 4.75 4.00
C ILE A 92 -0.26 3.35 3.78
N VAL A 93 -0.26 2.54 4.84
CA VAL A 93 -1.04 1.31 4.91
C VAL A 93 -2.22 1.52 5.85
N VAL A 94 -3.42 1.23 5.38
CA VAL A 94 -4.65 1.31 6.18
C VAL A 94 -5.28 -0.07 6.34
N PHE A 95 -5.72 -0.35 7.56
CA PHE A 95 -6.49 -1.55 7.88
C PHE A 95 -7.92 -1.19 8.27
N GLY A 96 -8.87 -2.02 7.84
CA GLY A 96 -10.27 -1.96 8.25
C GLY A 96 -10.46 -2.08 9.77
N ASN A 97 -11.64 -1.74 10.28
CA ASN A 97 -11.91 -1.68 11.73
C ASN A 97 -11.82 -3.04 12.45
N ASP A 98 -11.95 -4.14 11.73
CA ASP A 98 -11.91 -5.48 12.30
C ASP A 98 -10.49 -6.03 12.57
N ALA A 99 -9.46 -5.36 12.05
CA ALA A 99 -8.07 -5.68 12.37
C ALA A 99 -7.69 -5.19 13.78
N THR A 100 -6.82 -5.88 14.50
CA THR A 100 -6.13 -5.31 15.67
C THR A 100 -4.64 -5.29 15.39
N LEU A 101 -4.07 -4.10 15.27
CA LEU A 101 -2.64 -3.91 15.09
C LEU A 101 -1.94 -4.17 16.43
N LYS A 102 -1.29 -5.33 16.58
CA LYS A 102 -0.72 -5.75 17.87
C LYS A 102 0.75 -5.42 18.01
N ASN A 103 1.56 -5.69 16.98
CA ASN A 103 2.98 -5.41 16.99
C ASN A 103 3.40 -4.95 15.59
N ILE A 104 3.06 -3.70 15.29
CA ILE A 104 3.46 -3.03 14.05
C ILE A 104 4.60 -2.08 14.39
N LEU A 105 5.81 -2.41 13.95
CA LEU A 105 6.97 -1.55 14.12
C LEU A 105 7.25 -0.78 12.83
N VAL A 106 6.97 0.52 12.85
CA VAL A 106 7.32 1.47 11.79
C VAL A 106 8.24 2.53 12.36
N ASN A 107 9.50 2.51 11.95
CA ASN A 107 10.55 3.44 12.37
C ASN A 107 11.19 4.17 11.17
N THR A 108 10.46 4.24 10.05
CA THR A 108 10.91 4.85 8.80
C THR A 108 10.11 6.12 8.53
N SER A 109 10.81 7.23 8.30
CA SER A 109 10.15 8.50 7.94
C SER A 109 9.33 8.36 6.65
N GLY A 110 8.15 8.98 6.63
CA GLY A 110 7.26 8.95 5.46
C GLY A 110 6.46 7.65 5.29
N VAL A 111 6.62 6.68 6.19
CA VAL A 111 5.85 5.43 6.22
C VAL A 111 4.89 5.44 7.41
N TYR A 112 3.63 5.09 7.17
CA TYR A 112 2.60 5.11 8.20
C TYR A 112 1.71 3.88 8.09
N VAL A 113 1.31 3.34 9.24
CA VAL A 113 0.36 2.23 9.32
C VAL A 113 -0.71 2.61 10.33
N MET A 114 -1.98 2.55 9.94
CA MET A 114 -3.08 2.99 10.79
C MET A 114 -4.38 2.26 10.49
N LYS A 115 -5.40 2.59 11.28
CA LYS A 115 -6.79 2.16 11.07
C LYS A 115 -7.48 3.14 10.14
N ILE A 116 -8.41 2.66 9.32
CA ILE A 116 -9.10 3.47 8.31
C ILE A 116 -9.80 4.70 8.90
N ASN A 117 -10.37 4.59 10.10
CA ASN A 117 -11.03 5.69 10.80
C ASN A 117 -10.07 6.82 11.23
N SER A 118 -8.76 6.55 11.31
CA SER A 118 -7.73 7.56 11.62
C SER A 118 -7.18 8.28 10.39
N LEU A 119 -7.46 7.76 9.17
CA LEU A 119 -6.84 8.23 7.93
C LEU A 119 -7.12 9.72 7.65
N PHE A 120 -8.38 10.13 7.73
CA PHE A 120 -8.78 11.51 7.44
C PHE A 120 -8.09 12.51 8.37
N THR A 121 -8.13 12.25 9.68
CA THR A 121 -7.47 13.09 10.70
C THR A 121 -5.96 13.13 10.49
N PHE A 122 -5.35 12.00 10.15
CA PHE A 122 -3.93 11.93 9.85
C PHE A 122 -3.54 12.80 8.64
N ILE A 123 -4.27 12.68 7.52
CA ILE A 123 -4.00 13.46 6.31
C ILE A 123 -4.17 14.95 6.63
N LYS A 124 -5.28 15.34 7.26
CA LYS A 124 -5.54 16.73 7.66
C LYS A 124 -4.39 17.31 8.50
N ASN A 125 -3.94 16.59 9.53
CA ASN A 125 -2.85 17.05 10.39
C ASN A 125 -1.51 17.09 9.64
N THR A 126 -1.27 16.14 8.74
CA THR A 126 -0.06 16.12 7.90
C THR A 126 -0.02 17.33 6.98
N GLU A 127 -1.14 17.65 6.31
CA GLU A 127 -1.27 18.81 5.43
C GLU A 127 -1.06 20.14 6.17
N LEU A 128 -1.49 20.26 7.44
CA LEU A 128 -1.25 21.45 8.26
C LEU A 128 0.24 21.67 8.56
N ASN A 129 1.02 20.59 8.66
CA ASN A 129 2.45 20.65 8.94
C ASN A 129 3.32 20.87 7.70
N ILE A 130 2.75 20.76 6.50
CA ILE A 130 3.47 21.05 5.25
C ILE A 130 3.18 22.50 4.86
N THR A 131 4.21 23.33 4.85
CA THR A 131 4.10 24.77 4.53
C THR A 131 4.17 25.05 3.04
N LYS A 132 4.92 24.25 2.28
CA LYS A 132 5.10 24.42 0.84
C LYS A 132 3.90 23.84 0.08
N GLU A 133 3.36 24.63 -0.84
CA GLU A 133 2.32 24.19 -1.77
C GLU A 133 2.85 24.17 -3.21
N PHE A 134 2.35 23.22 -3.99
CA PHE A 134 2.50 23.14 -5.43
C PHE A 134 1.56 24.13 -6.10
N LYS A 135 2.03 24.69 -7.21
CA LYS A 135 1.17 25.53 -8.05
C LYS A 135 0.13 24.67 -8.78
N PRO A 136 -1.04 25.23 -9.14
CA PRO A 136 -2.07 24.50 -9.88
C PRO A 136 -1.55 23.82 -11.15
N GLU A 137 -0.65 24.47 -11.90
CA GLU A 137 -0.13 23.92 -13.17
C GLU A 137 0.67 22.63 -12.96
N PHE A 138 1.34 22.51 -11.80
CA PHE A 138 2.04 21.28 -11.44
C PHE A 138 1.05 20.14 -11.16
N LEU A 139 -0.07 20.45 -10.49
CA LEU A 139 -1.10 19.46 -10.18
C LEU A 139 -1.78 18.97 -11.47
N ASP A 140 -2.15 19.88 -12.35
CA ASP A 140 -2.79 19.55 -13.63
C ASP A 140 -1.87 18.69 -14.49
N MET A 141 -0.59 19.05 -14.60
CA MET A 141 0.42 18.24 -15.29
C MET A 141 0.51 16.84 -14.68
N THR A 142 0.59 16.75 -13.35
CA THR A 142 0.72 15.46 -12.65
C THR A 142 -0.51 14.56 -12.84
N ILE A 143 -1.71 15.15 -12.81
CA ILE A 143 -2.97 14.40 -13.02
C ILE A 143 -3.02 13.86 -14.45
N ASN A 144 -2.74 14.69 -15.45
CA ASN A 144 -2.72 14.29 -16.86
C ASN A 144 -1.69 13.17 -17.12
N ASP A 145 -0.51 13.27 -16.50
CA ASP A 145 0.52 12.24 -16.55
C ASP A 145 0.03 10.90 -15.97
N PHE A 146 -0.62 10.92 -14.80
CA PHE A 146 -1.16 9.71 -14.17
C PHE A 146 -2.29 9.09 -14.98
N GLU A 147 -3.17 9.89 -15.55
CA GLU A 147 -4.26 9.43 -16.40
C GLU A 147 -3.73 8.80 -17.70
N SER A 148 -2.79 9.47 -18.38
CA SER A 148 -2.21 8.95 -19.62
C SER A 148 -1.43 7.64 -19.42
N ALA A 149 -0.84 7.45 -18.25
CA ALA A 149 -0.11 6.23 -17.91
C ALA A 149 -1.01 5.10 -17.38
N ASN A 150 -2.30 5.37 -17.14
CA ASN A 150 -3.24 4.37 -16.66
C ASN A 150 -3.62 3.42 -17.79
N VAL A 151 -3.08 2.20 -17.74
CA VAL A 151 -3.41 1.12 -18.67
C VAL A 151 -4.81 0.59 -18.37
N ILE A 152 -5.73 0.84 -19.32
CA ILE A 152 -7.13 0.39 -19.27
C ILE A 152 -7.31 -0.94 -20.01
N ASP A 153 -6.36 -1.32 -20.87
CA ASP A 153 -6.42 -2.53 -21.72
C ASP A 153 -6.54 -3.82 -20.90
N SER A 154 -7.58 -4.61 -21.22
CA SER A 154 -7.90 -5.87 -20.53
C SER A 154 -6.87 -6.97 -20.74
N ASN A 155 -6.22 -7.04 -21.91
CA ASN A 155 -5.22 -8.06 -22.22
C ASN A 155 -3.92 -7.82 -21.41
N ILE A 156 -3.54 -6.56 -21.21
CA ILE A 156 -2.39 -6.22 -20.36
C ILE A 156 -2.69 -6.57 -18.89
N ARG A 157 -3.92 -6.32 -18.42
CA ARG A 157 -4.37 -6.77 -17.09
C ARG A 157 -4.34 -8.28 -16.91
N LEU A 158 -4.77 -9.05 -17.90
CA LEU A 158 -4.72 -10.52 -17.86
C LEU A 158 -3.29 -11.03 -17.75
N LYS A 159 -2.37 -10.52 -18.60
CA LYS A 159 -0.94 -10.85 -18.52
C LYS A 159 -0.31 -10.48 -17.17
N HIS A 160 -0.74 -9.37 -16.57
CA HIS A 160 -0.31 -8.99 -15.22
C HIS A 160 -0.75 -10.02 -14.16
N ILE A 161 -2.01 -10.46 -14.18
CA ILE A 161 -2.54 -11.48 -13.26
C ILE A 161 -1.77 -12.80 -13.41
N GLU A 162 -1.46 -13.22 -14.65
CA GLU A 162 -0.68 -14.42 -14.92
C GLU A 162 0.73 -14.35 -14.30
N ARG A 163 1.46 -13.24 -14.52
CA ARG A 163 2.79 -13.02 -13.93
C ARG A 163 2.77 -13.00 -12.40
N ILE A 164 1.74 -12.38 -11.80
CA ILE A 164 1.56 -12.40 -10.35
C ILE A 164 1.43 -13.84 -9.84
N ARG A 165 0.57 -14.64 -10.49
CA ARG A 165 0.34 -16.04 -10.10
C ARG A 165 1.61 -16.89 -10.22
N GLU A 166 2.40 -16.71 -11.27
CA GLU A 166 3.68 -17.39 -11.47
C GLU A 166 4.69 -17.05 -10.37
N LYS A 167 4.79 -15.76 -10.00
CA LYS A 167 5.66 -15.29 -8.92
C LYS A 167 5.28 -15.89 -7.56
N TYR A 168 3.99 -16.00 -7.27
CA TYR A 168 3.53 -16.61 -6.01
C TYR A 168 3.65 -18.14 -5.98
N ARG A 169 3.64 -18.82 -7.14
CA ARG A 169 3.90 -20.28 -7.22
C ARG A 169 5.37 -20.61 -6.94
N SER A 170 6.29 -19.85 -7.54
CA SER A 170 7.73 -20.08 -7.42
C SER A 170 8.34 -19.68 -6.06
N GLY A 171 7.63 -18.89 -5.25
CA GLY A 171 8.05 -18.51 -3.89
C GLY A 171 7.61 -19.48 -2.78
N ASN A 172 6.82 -20.52 -3.09
CA ASN A 172 6.35 -21.53 -2.13
C ASN A 172 7.19 -22.82 -2.14
N ASP A 173 8.18 -22.92 -3.03
CA ASP A 173 9.03 -24.11 -3.20
C ASP A 173 10.42 -23.99 -2.54
N ASN A 174 10.63 -22.99 -1.66
CA ASN A 174 11.87 -22.80 -0.88
C ASN A 174 11.61 -22.67 0.62
#